data_AF-A0A4R4UL25-F1
#
_entry.id   AF-A0A4R4UL25-F1
#
_cell.length_a   1.000
_cell.length_b   1.000
_cell.length_c   1.000
_cell.angle_alpha   90.00
_cell.angle_beta   90.00
_cell.angle_gamma   90.00
#
_symmetry.space_group_name_H-M   'P 1'
#
loop_
_entity.id
_entity.type
_entity.pdbx_description
1 polymer ?
#
loop_
_entity_poly.entity_id
_entity_poly.type
_entity_poly.pdbx_seq_one_letter_code
_entity_poly.pdbx_strand_id
1 'polypeptide(L)'
;MTLTEPAVAEEALGPVLRAVALAVLDRPPAVRLRPDPGLLVEEHTPMLLSALARSPALRRRAAARLTEAGAGDEARALAVVLLHPDGAVVEAGLTWIERRDRAADRASREAGRAARKIDDLRKRLRTSQGRLEYAQRDVREVRRLLDDTREALAEQEERAEDLTRRLGIERRSWSEPRGLAAALLGALEQPPPRPAEDAEARDPRSNAGSGPAPPAEHRSAHLAAAARAARRDPGEILSVLRAIVDPAPPPVSVTAELGLRVVPLGGDTHIGGSCVLVEAGGTRILIDAGLRPGDRAEPPRGIDQALDGRLDAVVVTHAHNDHCGYVPALVARRPDLRVLGTPETVALMPVMWTDTAKVAAAGERRLARWGAGAEVLYGRRDAEAAAGRCEELAFGVPRRIGALTVELFPSGHILGAAGGGGPSRGPPCRRHRRHLRLPAGDRRRLRRPGGRSRRRPPGHGVHLLYR
;
A
#
# COMPACT_ATOMS: atom_id res chain seq x y z
N MET A 1 12.38 75.74 7.10
CA MET A 1 11.42 75.55 5.99
C MET A 1 12.03 74.60 4.98
N THR A 2 11.75 73.31 5.11
CA THR A 2 12.14 72.29 4.13
C THR A 2 11.09 72.27 3.03
N LEU A 3 11.32 73.03 1.94
CA LEU A 3 10.63 72.84 0.67
C LEU A 3 11.17 71.55 0.02
N THR A 4 10.88 70.39 0.64
CA THR A 4 11.48 69.09 0.28
C THR A 4 10.66 68.28 -0.71
N GLU A 5 9.40 68.63 -0.94
CA GLU A 5 8.58 67.97 -1.97
C GLU A 5 8.56 68.80 -3.26
N PRO A 6 8.88 68.20 -4.42
CA PRO A 6 8.96 68.93 -5.69
C PRO A 6 7.63 69.58 -6.09
N ALA A 7 6.49 68.95 -5.77
CA ALA A 7 5.16 69.47 -6.05
C ALA A 7 4.85 70.78 -5.29
N VAL A 8 5.20 70.82 -4.00
CA VAL A 8 4.95 71.95 -3.10
C VAL A 8 5.68 73.22 -3.56
N ALA A 9 6.89 73.07 -4.07
CA ALA A 9 7.67 74.21 -4.54
C ALA A 9 7.30 74.67 -5.97
N GLU A 10 6.78 73.80 -6.82
CA GLU A 10 6.21 74.15 -8.13
C GLU A 10 4.88 74.91 -7.95
N GLU A 11 4.05 74.44 -7.02
CA GLU A 11 2.80 75.08 -6.60
C GLU A 11 3.05 76.46 -5.93
N ALA A 12 4.14 76.60 -5.16
CA ALA A 12 4.56 77.88 -4.58
C ALA A 12 5.21 78.83 -5.60
N LEU A 13 5.83 78.33 -6.67
CA LEU A 13 6.47 79.15 -7.71
C LEU A 13 5.45 79.80 -8.65
N GLY A 14 4.32 79.15 -8.91
CA GLY A 14 3.25 79.66 -9.77
C GLY A 14 2.74 81.05 -9.39
N PRO A 15 2.34 81.32 -8.14
CA PRO A 15 1.91 82.64 -7.69
C PRO A 15 2.99 83.72 -7.83
N VAL A 16 4.26 83.37 -7.55
CA VAL A 16 5.40 84.28 -7.69
C VAL A 16 5.61 84.65 -9.15
N LEU A 17 5.64 83.67 -10.05
CA LEU A 17 5.77 83.90 -11.49
C LEU A 17 4.59 84.68 -12.08
N ARG A 18 3.36 84.43 -11.58
CA ARG A 18 2.17 85.18 -11.99
C ARG A 18 2.24 86.65 -11.57
N ALA A 19 2.73 86.95 -10.36
CA ALA A 19 2.96 88.33 -9.91
C ALA A 19 4.03 89.04 -10.74
N VAL A 20 5.05 88.31 -11.19
CA VAL A 20 6.08 88.82 -12.11
C VAL A 20 5.52 89.07 -13.50
N ALA A 21 4.73 88.13 -14.03
CA ALA A 21 4.05 88.27 -15.32
C ALA A 21 3.17 89.53 -15.35
N LEU A 22 2.36 89.77 -14.30
CA LEU A 22 1.58 90.99 -14.12
C LEU A 22 2.47 92.25 -14.13
N ALA A 23 3.57 92.23 -13.36
CA ALA A 23 4.49 93.36 -13.30
C ALA A 23 5.25 93.64 -14.62
N VAL A 24 5.41 92.62 -15.47
CA VAL A 24 5.95 92.75 -16.83
C VAL A 24 4.92 93.36 -17.78
N LEU A 25 3.65 92.94 -17.70
CA LEU A 25 2.55 93.44 -18.54
C LEU A 25 2.22 94.91 -18.23
N ASP A 26 2.44 95.38 -17.01
CA ASP A 26 2.28 96.79 -16.59
C ASP A 26 3.34 97.76 -17.19
N ARG A 27 4.26 97.31 -18.06
CA ARG A 27 5.28 98.17 -18.67
C ARG A 27 4.82 98.75 -20.03
N PRO A 28 5.02 100.07 -20.28
CA PRO A 28 4.50 100.76 -21.47
C PRO A 28 5.08 100.41 -22.86
N PRO A 29 5.92 99.37 -23.08
CA PRO A 29 6.10 98.81 -24.41
C PRO A 29 5.69 97.32 -24.53
N ALA A 30 4.87 96.76 -23.63
CA ALA A 30 4.48 95.34 -23.62
C ALA A 30 3.57 94.88 -24.80
N VAL A 31 3.48 95.67 -25.87
CA VAL A 31 2.56 95.50 -27.03
C VAL A 31 2.76 94.18 -27.81
N ARG A 32 3.82 93.40 -27.52
CA ARG A 32 4.09 92.10 -28.18
C ARG A 32 3.80 90.86 -27.33
N LEU A 33 3.40 91.00 -26.06
CA LEU A 33 3.09 89.87 -25.18
C LEU A 33 1.58 89.68 -25.06
N ARG A 34 1.12 88.43 -24.96
CA ARG A 34 -0.30 88.15 -24.72
C ARG A 34 -0.72 88.75 -23.37
N PRO A 35 -1.94 89.33 -23.26
CA PRO A 35 -2.37 90.04 -22.06
C PRO A 35 -2.72 89.11 -20.88
N ASP A 36 -2.69 87.79 -21.06
CA ASP A 36 -2.99 86.82 -20.02
C ASP A 36 -1.73 86.44 -19.22
N PRO A 37 -1.65 86.78 -17.92
CA PRO A 37 -0.53 86.41 -17.06
C PRO A 37 -0.36 84.90 -16.88
N GLY A 38 -1.44 84.11 -16.96
CA GLY A 38 -1.39 82.65 -16.82
C GLY A 38 -0.65 82.00 -18.00
N LEU A 39 -1.08 82.33 -19.21
CA LEU A 39 -0.41 81.88 -20.45
C LEU A 39 1.04 82.35 -20.53
N LEU A 40 1.34 83.56 -20.05
CA LEU A 40 2.72 84.08 -20.03
C LEU A 40 3.63 83.26 -19.10
N VAL A 41 3.11 82.75 -17.98
CA VAL A 41 3.85 81.84 -17.10
C VAL A 41 4.05 80.50 -17.79
N GLU A 42 3.01 79.92 -18.37
CA GLU A 42 3.08 78.60 -19.03
C GLU A 42 4.05 78.59 -20.23
N GLU A 43 3.99 79.61 -21.10
CA GLU A 43 4.77 79.63 -22.35
C GLU A 43 6.16 80.26 -22.19
N HIS A 44 6.35 81.13 -21.18
CA HIS A 44 7.53 82.00 -21.09
C HIS A 44 8.19 82.09 -19.70
N THR A 45 8.06 81.06 -18.86
CA THR A 45 8.74 80.97 -17.55
C THR A 45 10.25 81.31 -17.59
N PRO A 46 11.08 80.80 -18.53
CA PRO A 46 12.51 81.12 -18.57
C PRO A 46 12.78 82.61 -18.78
N MET A 47 11.94 83.29 -19.57
CA MET A 47 12.03 84.73 -19.80
C MET A 47 11.72 85.50 -18.51
N LEU A 48 10.68 85.09 -17.77
CA LEU A 48 10.27 85.73 -16.51
C LEU A 48 11.35 85.58 -15.42
N LEU A 49 11.92 84.39 -15.28
CA LEU A 49 13.04 84.14 -14.36
C LEU A 49 14.28 84.97 -14.73
N SER A 50 14.59 85.08 -16.03
CA SER A 50 15.69 85.93 -16.50
C SER A 50 15.41 87.43 -16.32
N ALA A 51 14.14 87.85 -16.35
CA ALA A 51 13.75 89.23 -16.07
C ALA A 51 13.88 89.58 -14.58
N LEU A 52 13.58 88.63 -13.68
CA LEU A 52 13.77 88.75 -12.24
C LEU A 52 15.23 88.98 -11.86
N ALA A 53 16.14 88.20 -12.45
CA ALA A 53 17.58 88.35 -12.26
C ALA A 53 18.07 89.78 -12.58
N ARG A 54 17.62 90.32 -13.71
CA ARG A 54 18.16 91.55 -14.31
C ARG A 54 17.53 92.86 -13.84
N SER A 55 16.33 92.84 -13.26
CA SER A 55 15.56 94.07 -13.00
C SER A 55 15.09 94.22 -11.55
N PRO A 56 15.83 94.97 -10.69
CA PRO A 56 15.40 95.25 -9.32
C PRO A 56 14.06 95.99 -9.23
N ALA A 57 13.77 96.86 -10.22
CA ALA A 57 12.49 97.54 -10.31
C ALA A 57 11.31 96.59 -10.60
N LEU A 58 11.55 95.52 -11.36
CA LEU A 58 10.54 94.48 -11.61
C LEU A 58 10.25 93.69 -10.33
N ARG A 59 11.31 93.31 -9.58
CA ARG A 59 11.19 92.58 -8.31
C ARG A 59 10.31 93.32 -7.30
N ARG A 60 10.52 94.64 -7.14
CA ARG A 60 9.70 95.48 -6.25
C ARG A 60 8.22 95.51 -6.66
N ARG A 61 7.93 95.66 -7.95
CA ARG A 61 6.55 95.67 -8.46
C ARG A 61 5.88 94.31 -8.28
N ALA A 62 6.59 93.23 -8.60
CA ALA A 62 6.10 91.87 -8.40
C ALA A 62 5.81 91.57 -6.92
N ALA A 63 6.65 92.08 -5.99
CA ALA A 63 6.44 91.89 -4.55
C ALA A 63 5.18 92.61 -4.05
N ALA A 64 4.91 93.83 -4.55
CA ALA A 64 3.67 94.54 -4.25
C ALA A 64 2.44 93.76 -4.76
N ARG A 65 2.48 93.27 -6.00
CA ARG A 65 1.41 92.46 -6.60
C ARG A 65 1.16 91.15 -5.86
N LEU A 66 2.21 90.47 -5.40
CA LEU A 66 2.07 89.23 -4.65
C LEU A 66 1.41 89.45 -3.27
N THR A 67 1.67 90.61 -2.66
CA THR A 67 1.06 91.01 -1.39
C THR A 67 -0.43 91.30 -1.58
N GLU A 68 -0.80 91.99 -2.67
CA GLU A 68 -2.19 92.25 -3.06
C GLU A 68 -2.96 90.96 -3.37
N ALA A 69 -2.31 89.95 -3.96
CA ALA A 69 -2.93 88.70 -4.41
C ALA A 69 -3.16 87.66 -3.31
N GLY A 70 -2.73 87.91 -2.06
CA GLY A 70 -2.99 87.00 -0.93
C GLY A 70 -2.31 85.62 -1.05
N ALA A 71 -1.05 85.57 -1.49
CA ALA A 71 -0.34 84.30 -1.67
C ALA A 71 -0.14 83.52 -0.36
N GLY A 72 -0.15 82.18 -0.45
CA GLY A 72 0.11 81.28 0.69
C GLY A 72 1.55 81.39 1.23
N ASP A 73 1.78 80.83 2.41
CA ASP A 73 3.02 81.04 3.18
C ASP A 73 4.29 80.55 2.45
N GLU A 74 4.18 79.49 1.65
CA GLU A 74 5.31 78.95 0.88
C GLU A 74 5.67 79.82 -0.32
N ALA A 75 4.66 80.34 -1.03
CA ALA A 75 4.87 81.30 -2.12
C ALA A 75 5.48 82.61 -1.60
N ARG A 76 5.07 83.05 -0.40
CA ARG A 76 5.69 84.20 0.29
C ARG A 76 7.15 83.94 0.64
N ALA A 77 7.47 82.77 1.20
CA ALA A 77 8.85 82.43 1.52
C ALA A 77 9.75 82.33 0.29
N LEU A 78 9.23 81.78 -0.81
CA LEU A 78 9.96 81.74 -2.08
C LEU A 78 10.15 83.14 -2.68
N ALA A 79 9.14 84.01 -2.54
CA ALA A 79 9.22 85.39 -2.97
C ALA A 79 10.27 86.21 -2.21
N VAL A 80 10.50 85.96 -0.92
CA VAL A 80 11.57 86.60 -0.14
C VAL A 80 12.93 86.40 -0.81
N VAL A 81 13.16 85.24 -1.42
CA VAL A 81 14.41 84.91 -2.12
C VAL A 81 14.40 85.41 -3.56
N LEU A 82 13.34 85.13 -4.33
CA LEU A 82 13.29 85.42 -5.77
C LEU A 82 13.00 86.89 -6.11
N LEU A 83 12.39 87.64 -5.20
CA LEU A 83 12.09 89.07 -5.36
C LEU A 83 12.99 89.96 -4.49
N HIS A 84 14.07 89.40 -3.93
CA HIS A 84 15.00 90.12 -3.07
C HIS A 84 15.63 91.33 -3.78
N PRO A 85 15.87 92.47 -3.10
CA PRO A 85 16.49 93.64 -3.73
C PRO A 85 17.92 93.37 -4.23
N ASP A 86 18.70 92.58 -3.48
CA ASP A 86 20.04 92.13 -3.88
C ASP A 86 19.96 91.05 -4.97
N GLY A 87 20.64 91.30 -6.10
CA GLY A 87 20.71 90.37 -7.21
C GLY A 87 21.47 89.08 -6.88
N ALA A 88 22.45 89.12 -5.98
CA ALA A 88 23.22 87.93 -5.59
C ALA A 88 22.33 86.87 -4.90
N VAL A 89 21.36 87.32 -4.09
CA VAL A 89 20.38 86.45 -3.42
C VAL A 89 19.45 85.80 -4.44
N VAL A 90 19.00 86.55 -5.44
CA VAL A 90 18.13 86.04 -6.51
C VAL A 90 18.87 85.01 -7.37
N GLU A 91 20.09 85.30 -7.80
CA GLU A 91 20.93 84.37 -8.58
C GLU A 91 21.21 83.08 -7.81
N ALA A 92 21.48 83.16 -6.49
CA ALA A 92 21.67 81.99 -5.65
C ALA A 92 20.39 81.14 -5.55
N GLY A 93 19.23 81.79 -5.44
CA GLY A 93 17.92 81.14 -5.45
C GLY A 93 17.61 80.44 -6.77
N LEU A 94 17.84 81.11 -7.90
CA LEU A 94 17.66 80.53 -9.24
C LEU A 94 18.60 79.35 -9.49
N THR A 95 19.87 79.48 -9.11
CA THR A 95 20.86 78.38 -9.21
C THR A 95 20.49 77.18 -8.32
N TRP A 96 19.84 77.42 -7.18
CA TRP A 96 19.33 76.34 -6.33
C TRP A 96 18.16 75.60 -6.98
N ILE A 97 17.19 76.33 -7.56
CA ILE A 97 16.06 75.75 -8.30
C ILE A 97 16.58 74.91 -9.47
N GLU A 98 17.49 75.43 -10.30
CA GLU A 98 18.04 74.68 -11.43
C GLU A 98 18.76 73.39 -11.01
N ARG A 99 19.56 73.44 -9.93
CA ARG A 99 20.28 72.24 -9.43
C ARG A 99 19.30 71.18 -8.93
N ARG A 100 18.23 71.60 -8.27
CA ARG A 100 17.16 70.73 -7.78
C ARG A 100 16.42 70.08 -8.94
N ASP A 101 15.99 70.84 -9.94
CA ASP A 101 15.24 70.31 -11.07
C ASP A 101 16.08 69.30 -11.87
N ARG A 102 17.36 69.61 -12.10
CA ARG A 102 18.31 68.63 -12.69
C ARG A 102 18.48 67.38 -11.84
N ALA A 103 18.42 67.47 -10.52
CA ALA A 103 18.49 66.32 -9.62
C ALA A 103 17.19 65.48 -9.67
N ALA A 104 16.03 66.12 -9.73
CA ALA A 104 14.74 65.48 -9.91
C ALA A 104 14.67 64.73 -11.25
N ASP A 105 15.15 65.33 -12.34
CA ASP A 105 15.25 64.68 -13.65
C ASP A 105 16.13 63.43 -13.62
N ARG A 106 17.29 63.50 -12.95
CA ARG A 106 18.19 62.35 -12.78
C ARG A 106 17.51 61.23 -12.00
N ALA A 107 16.85 61.57 -10.88
CA ALA A 107 16.11 60.62 -10.06
C ALA A 107 14.95 59.97 -10.82
N SER A 108 14.20 60.74 -11.60
CA SER A 108 13.11 60.23 -12.46
C SER A 108 13.64 59.24 -13.52
N ARG A 109 14.74 59.57 -14.19
CA ARG A 109 15.39 58.67 -15.16
C ARG A 109 15.90 57.39 -14.50
N GLU A 110 16.44 57.49 -13.29
CA GLU A 110 16.90 56.34 -12.52
C GLU A 110 15.76 55.43 -12.08
N ALA A 111 14.68 56.00 -11.55
CA ALA A 111 13.45 55.29 -11.23
C ALA A 111 12.88 54.58 -12.48
N GLY A 112 12.86 55.24 -13.63
CA GLY A 112 12.45 54.64 -14.90
C GLY A 112 13.33 53.46 -15.34
N ARG A 113 14.66 53.54 -15.13
CA ARG A 113 15.56 52.40 -15.39
C ARG A 113 15.31 51.25 -14.42
N ALA A 114 15.14 51.54 -13.14
CA ALA A 114 14.83 50.54 -12.12
C ALA A 114 13.51 49.81 -12.42
N ALA A 115 12.46 50.55 -12.78
CA ALA A 115 11.16 49.99 -13.15
C ALA A 115 11.27 49.03 -14.34
N ARG A 116 11.99 49.40 -15.40
CA ARG A 116 12.25 48.51 -16.55
C ARG A 116 13.01 47.25 -16.15
N LYS A 117 14.00 47.37 -15.25
CA LYS A 117 14.76 46.22 -14.76
C LYS A 117 13.87 45.27 -13.93
N ILE A 118 12.98 45.82 -13.11
CA ILE A 118 12.00 45.03 -12.35
C ILE A 118 11.06 44.27 -13.29
N ASP A 119 10.59 44.92 -14.36
CA ASP A 119 9.72 44.25 -15.34
C ASP A 119 10.44 43.11 -16.08
N ASP A 120 11.68 43.32 -16.52
CA ASP A 120 12.49 42.27 -17.15
C ASP A 120 12.72 41.08 -16.19
N LEU A 121 13.05 41.35 -14.92
CA LEU A 121 13.20 40.32 -13.90
C LEU A 121 11.90 39.56 -13.66
N ARG A 122 10.74 40.24 -13.61
CA ARG A 122 9.43 39.59 -13.49
C ARG A 122 9.13 38.72 -14.70
N LYS A 123 9.46 39.16 -15.91
CA LYS A 123 9.29 38.36 -17.13
C LYS A 123 10.15 37.10 -17.10
N ARG A 124 11.42 37.21 -16.72
CA ARG A 124 12.33 36.06 -16.55
C ARG A 124 11.82 35.10 -15.48
N LEU A 125 11.35 35.61 -14.34
CA LEU A 125 10.80 34.79 -13.26
C LEU A 125 9.61 33.97 -13.76
N ARG A 126 8.66 34.58 -14.47
CA ARG A 126 7.52 33.87 -15.07
C ARG A 126 7.97 32.76 -16.03
N THR A 127 8.95 33.04 -16.89
CA THR A 127 9.49 32.02 -17.80
C THR A 127 10.15 30.86 -17.05
N SER A 128 10.93 31.15 -16.01
CA SER A 128 11.56 30.10 -15.18
C SER A 128 10.54 29.29 -14.40
N GLN A 129 9.48 29.92 -13.87
CA GLN A 129 8.38 29.24 -13.20
C GLN A 129 7.65 28.29 -14.16
N GLY A 130 7.33 28.72 -15.38
CA GLY A 130 6.72 27.84 -16.38
C GLY A 130 7.59 26.64 -16.75
N ARG A 131 8.92 26.82 -16.84
CA ARG A 131 9.86 25.70 -17.06
C ARG A 131 9.88 24.72 -15.90
N LEU A 132 9.83 25.22 -14.66
CA LEU A 132 9.77 24.39 -13.46
C LEU A 132 8.47 23.58 -13.41
N GLU A 133 7.33 24.20 -13.72
CA GLU A 133 6.04 23.52 -13.77
C GLU A 133 6.01 22.40 -14.81
N TYR A 134 6.59 22.64 -15.99
CA TYR A 134 6.74 21.63 -17.03
C TYR A 134 7.62 20.46 -16.56
N ALA A 135 8.81 20.75 -16.02
CA ALA A 135 9.70 19.71 -15.50
C ALA A 135 9.04 18.89 -14.36
N GLN A 136 8.26 19.54 -13.49
CA GLN A 136 7.51 18.85 -12.45
C GLN A 136 6.40 17.94 -13.01
N ARG A 137 5.78 18.33 -14.13
CA ARG A 137 4.80 17.49 -14.83
C ARG A 137 5.47 16.25 -15.41
N ASP A 138 6.61 16.41 -16.09
CA ASP A 138 7.36 15.29 -16.66
C ASP A 138 7.81 14.29 -15.56
N VAL A 139 8.30 14.80 -14.42
CA VAL A 139 8.68 13.94 -13.28
C VAL A 139 7.48 13.14 -12.76
N ARG A 140 6.29 13.75 -12.70
CA ARG A 140 5.07 13.03 -12.28
C ARG A 140 4.68 11.94 -13.28
N GLU A 141 4.79 12.22 -14.58
CA GLU A 141 4.50 11.26 -15.63
C GLU A 141 5.48 10.08 -15.64
N VAL A 142 6.78 10.35 -15.53
CA VAL A 142 7.82 9.31 -15.43
C VAL A 142 7.62 8.46 -14.18
N ARG A 143 7.27 9.05 -13.03
CA ARG A 143 6.96 8.30 -11.80
C ARG A 143 5.77 7.37 -11.99
N ARG A 144 4.70 7.86 -12.62
CA ARG A 144 3.53 7.03 -12.94
C ARG A 144 3.91 5.85 -13.82
N LEU A 145 4.64 6.09 -14.91
CA LEU A 145 5.11 5.01 -15.80
C LEU A 145 5.99 3.99 -15.06
N LEU A 146 6.85 4.44 -14.15
CA LEU A 146 7.67 3.57 -13.33
C LEU A 146 6.84 2.69 -12.39
N ASP A 147 5.81 3.26 -11.77
CA ASP A 147 4.92 2.52 -10.87
C ASP A 147 4.06 1.51 -11.67
N ASP A 148 3.52 1.90 -12.82
CA ASP A 148 2.80 0.99 -13.73
C ASP A 148 3.71 -0.17 -14.19
N THR A 149 4.99 0.11 -14.48
CA THR A 149 5.97 -0.91 -14.87
C THR A 149 6.31 -1.86 -13.72
N ARG A 150 6.41 -1.35 -12.48
CA ARG A 150 6.65 -2.17 -11.29
C ARG A 150 5.48 -3.09 -10.98
N GLU A 151 4.26 -2.61 -11.12
CA GLU A 151 3.06 -3.43 -10.96
C GLU A 151 3.02 -4.54 -12.02
N ALA A 152 3.29 -4.20 -13.29
CA ALA A 152 3.39 -5.20 -14.35
C ALA A 152 4.49 -6.23 -14.08
N LEU A 153 5.65 -5.82 -13.56
CA LEU A 153 6.73 -6.74 -13.19
C LEU A 153 6.30 -7.69 -12.06
N ALA A 154 5.65 -7.18 -11.02
CA ALA A 154 5.14 -7.98 -9.90
C ALA A 154 4.12 -9.03 -10.39
N GLU A 155 3.23 -8.67 -11.32
CA GLU A 155 2.31 -9.66 -11.94
C GLU A 155 3.06 -10.77 -12.69
N GLN A 156 4.15 -10.44 -13.40
CA GLN A 156 4.95 -11.45 -14.11
C GLN A 156 5.72 -12.34 -13.15
N GLU A 157 6.26 -11.79 -12.07
CA GLU A 157 6.94 -12.54 -11.00
C GLU A 157 5.96 -13.53 -10.35
N GLU A 158 4.74 -13.09 -9.99
CA GLU A 158 3.72 -13.98 -9.43
C GLU A 158 3.35 -15.12 -10.41
N ARG A 159 3.20 -14.81 -11.70
CA ARG A 159 2.95 -15.83 -12.74
C ARG A 159 4.10 -16.82 -12.85
N ALA A 160 5.34 -16.34 -12.80
CA ALA A 160 6.54 -17.19 -12.85
C ALA A 160 6.63 -18.10 -11.62
N GLU A 161 6.32 -17.60 -10.44
CA GLU A 161 6.26 -18.38 -9.21
C GLU A 161 5.16 -19.45 -9.27
N ASP A 162 3.97 -19.13 -9.78
CA ASP A 162 2.88 -20.11 -9.93
C ASP A 162 3.25 -21.22 -10.92
N LEU A 163 3.86 -20.86 -12.06
CA LEU A 163 4.35 -21.85 -13.02
C LEU A 163 5.44 -22.73 -12.41
N THR A 164 6.40 -22.15 -11.70
CA THR A 164 7.46 -22.88 -11.00
C THR A 164 6.88 -23.83 -9.95
N ARG A 165 5.85 -23.39 -9.21
CA ARG A 165 5.11 -24.20 -8.24
C ARG A 165 4.43 -25.39 -8.90
N ARG A 166 3.71 -25.18 -10.01
CA ARG A 166 3.05 -26.25 -10.78
C ARG A 166 4.07 -27.26 -11.30
N LEU A 167 5.16 -26.79 -11.89
CA LEU A 167 6.25 -27.66 -12.35
C LEU A 167 6.86 -28.45 -11.19
N GLY A 168 7.00 -27.85 -10.01
CA GLY A 168 7.46 -28.55 -8.81
C GLY A 168 6.51 -29.67 -8.36
N ILE A 169 5.20 -29.42 -8.40
CA ILE A 169 4.17 -30.43 -8.07
C ILE A 169 4.21 -31.58 -9.08
N GLU A 170 4.22 -31.27 -10.37
CA GLU A 170 4.31 -32.28 -11.42
C GLU A 170 5.59 -33.09 -11.28
N ARG A 171 6.76 -32.43 -11.20
CA ARG A 171 8.06 -33.10 -11.06
C ARG A 171 8.10 -34.02 -9.84
N ARG A 172 7.51 -33.62 -8.70
CA ARG A 172 7.35 -34.49 -7.53
C ARG A 172 6.47 -35.70 -7.82
N SER A 173 5.33 -35.49 -8.49
CA SER A 173 4.43 -36.58 -8.89
C SER A 173 5.09 -37.60 -9.83
N TRP A 174 6.02 -37.14 -10.67
CA TRP A 174 6.83 -37.99 -11.56
C TRP A 174 8.02 -38.65 -10.84
N SER A 175 8.55 -38.05 -9.77
CA SER A 175 9.64 -38.64 -8.97
C SER A 175 9.17 -39.62 -7.89
N GLU A 176 7.93 -39.49 -7.43
CA GLU A 176 7.34 -40.42 -6.47
C GLU A 176 6.84 -41.68 -7.18
N PRO A 177 7.32 -42.89 -6.80
CA PRO A 177 6.92 -44.14 -7.42
C PRO A 177 5.40 -44.35 -7.43
N ARG A 178 4.71 -43.85 -6.39
CA ARG A 178 3.25 -43.93 -6.26
C ARG A 178 2.51 -43.00 -7.23
N GLY A 179 2.99 -41.77 -7.40
CA GLY A 179 2.38 -40.79 -8.32
C GLY A 179 2.47 -41.25 -9.77
N LEU A 180 3.66 -41.70 -10.16
CA LEU A 180 3.92 -42.30 -11.47
C LEU A 180 3.06 -43.56 -11.69
N ALA A 181 3.01 -44.47 -10.71
CA ALA A 181 2.19 -45.67 -10.81
C ALA A 181 0.69 -45.36 -10.92
N ALA A 182 0.18 -44.35 -10.22
CA ALA A 182 -1.21 -43.93 -10.30
C ALA A 182 -1.57 -43.33 -11.67
N ALA A 183 -0.67 -42.51 -12.24
CA ALA A 183 -0.84 -41.94 -13.58
C ALA A 183 -0.81 -43.03 -14.65
N LEU A 184 0.13 -43.98 -14.57
CA LEU A 184 0.21 -45.14 -15.46
C LEU A 184 -1.03 -46.02 -15.33
N LEU A 185 -1.48 -46.34 -14.12
CA LEU A 185 -2.70 -47.12 -13.89
C LEU A 185 -3.91 -46.43 -14.54
N GLY A 186 -4.05 -45.11 -14.35
CA GLY A 186 -5.12 -44.32 -14.95
C GLY A 186 -5.09 -44.22 -16.48
N ALA A 187 -3.93 -44.36 -17.11
CA ALA A 187 -3.78 -44.43 -18.57
C ALA A 187 -4.03 -45.84 -19.12
N LEU A 188 -3.56 -46.87 -18.40
CA LEU A 188 -3.66 -48.27 -18.80
C LEU A 188 -5.05 -48.87 -18.57
N GLU A 189 -5.83 -48.34 -17.62
CA GLU A 189 -7.21 -48.76 -17.34
C GLU A 189 -8.25 -48.02 -18.21
N GLN A 190 -7.87 -47.12 -19.12
CA GLN A 190 -8.85 -46.47 -19.98
C GLN A 190 -9.40 -47.43 -21.04
N PRO A 191 -10.69 -47.38 -21.39
CA PRO A 191 -11.18 -48.12 -22.56
C PRO A 191 -10.43 -47.63 -23.82
N PRO A 192 -10.17 -48.51 -24.81
CA PRO A 192 -9.60 -48.07 -26.06
C PRO A 192 -10.49 -46.96 -26.67
N PRO A 193 -9.90 -45.94 -27.30
CA PRO A 193 -10.69 -44.94 -28.01
C PRO A 193 -11.58 -45.68 -29.00
N ARG A 194 -12.89 -45.38 -29.00
CA ARG A 194 -13.79 -45.97 -29.99
C ARG A 194 -13.28 -45.57 -31.37
N PRO A 195 -13.25 -46.50 -32.35
CA PRO A 195 -13.04 -46.10 -33.73
C PRO A 195 -14.09 -45.04 -34.06
N ALA A 196 -13.69 -44.03 -34.83
CA ALA A 196 -14.60 -43.05 -35.38
C ALA A 196 -15.49 -43.79 -36.40
N GLU A 197 -16.52 -44.46 -35.91
CA GLU A 197 -17.59 -44.98 -36.76
C GLU A 197 -18.42 -43.79 -37.21
N ASP A 198 -18.53 -43.68 -38.53
CA ASP A 198 -19.26 -42.65 -39.25
C ASP A 198 -20.63 -42.39 -38.63
N ALA A 199 -20.93 -41.12 -38.40
CA ALA A 199 -22.14 -40.63 -37.74
C ALA A 199 -23.44 -40.85 -38.55
N GLU A 200 -23.44 -41.68 -39.60
CA GLU A 200 -24.53 -41.77 -40.58
C GLU A 200 -25.25 -43.12 -40.70
N ALA A 201 -24.92 -44.13 -39.88
CA ALA A 201 -25.65 -45.40 -39.91
C ALA A 201 -26.23 -45.78 -38.54
N ARG A 202 -27.26 -45.05 -38.10
CA ARG A 202 -28.11 -45.50 -36.99
C ARG A 202 -29.55 -45.67 -37.46
N ASP A 203 -29.86 -46.87 -37.96
CA ASP A 203 -31.22 -47.35 -38.12
C ASP A 203 -31.90 -47.43 -36.73
N PRO A 204 -33.02 -46.73 -36.49
CA PRO A 204 -33.67 -46.71 -35.17
C PRO A 204 -34.34 -48.02 -34.75
N ARG A 205 -34.27 -49.11 -35.54
CA ARG A 205 -35.07 -50.32 -35.32
C ARG A 205 -34.31 -51.61 -34.99
N SER A 206 -32.98 -51.60 -34.87
CA SER A 206 -32.26 -52.80 -34.43
C SER A 206 -32.19 -52.90 -32.91
N ASN A 207 -33.18 -53.58 -32.32
CA ASN A 207 -33.16 -54.00 -30.92
C ASN A 207 -32.31 -55.28 -30.79
N ALA A 208 -30.99 -55.15 -30.93
CA ALA A 208 -30.05 -56.26 -30.73
C ALA A 208 -29.30 -56.08 -29.39
N GLY A 209 -29.80 -56.80 -28.38
CA GLY A 209 -29.08 -57.34 -27.22
C GLY A 209 -28.00 -56.48 -26.55
N SER A 210 -28.37 -55.77 -25.49
CA SER A 210 -27.41 -55.38 -24.45
C SER A 210 -27.01 -56.63 -23.64
N GLY A 211 -26.00 -57.34 -24.13
CA GLY A 211 -25.31 -58.36 -23.32
C GLY A 211 -24.70 -57.72 -22.06
N PRO A 212 -24.54 -58.48 -20.96
CA PRO A 212 -23.92 -57.97 -19.75
C PRO A 212 -22.50 -57.51 -20.07
N ALA A 213 -22.15 -56.29 -19.65
CA ALA A 213 -20.79 -55.78 -19.78
C ALA A 213 -19.81 -56.77 -19.11
N PRO A 214 -18.68 -57.11 -19.77
CA PRO A 214 -17.71 -58.01 -19.19
C PRO A 214 -17.14 -57.44 -17.87
N PRO A 215 -16.62 -58.29 -16.96
CA PRO A 215 -16.04 -57.85 -15.69
C PRO A 215 -14.93 -56.82 -15.93
N ALA A 216 -14.69 -55.95 -14.96
CA ALA A 216 -13.86 -54.73 -15.02
C ALA A 216 -12.35 -54.92 -15.27
N GLU A 217 -11.94 -55.85 -16.14
CA GLU A 217 -10.59 -55.95 -16.69
C GLU A 217 -10.51 -55.05 -17.93
N HIS A 218 -10.19 -53.77 -17.72
CA HIS A 218 -10.07 -52.79 -18.80
C HIS A 218 -8.88 -53.15 -19.73
N ARG A 219 -9.16 -53.39 -21.01
CA ARG A 219 -8.18 -53.74 -22.07
C ARG A 219 -7.81 -52.52 -22.92
N SER A 220 -7.04 -51.58 -22.38
CA SER A 220 -6.52 -50.49 -23.22
C SER A 220 -5.50 -51.02 -24.24
N ALA A 221 -5.42 -50.41 -25.43
CA ALA A 221 -4.37 -50.73 -26.40
C ALA A 221 -2.97 -50.47 -25.82
N HIS A 222 -2.85 -49.48 -24.93
CA HIS A 222 -1.63 -49.18 -24.18
C HIS A 222 -1.25 -50.29 -23.21
N LEU A 223 -2.22 -50.94 -22.53
CA LEU A 223 -1.99 -52.08 -21.66
C LEU A 223 -1.50 -53.30 -22.45
N ALA A 224 -2.07 -53.57 -23.61
CA ALA A 224 -1.59 -54.64 -24.49
C ALA A 224 -0.18 -54.35 -25.03
N ALA A 225 0.13 -53.10 -25.37
CA ALA A 225 1.47 -52.69 -25.78
C ALA A 225 2.49 -52.80 -24.63
N ALA A 226 2.13 -52.33 -23.44
CA ALA A 226 2.95 -52.41 -22.23
C ALA A 226 3.22 -53.87 -21.81
N ALA A 227 2.19 -54.74 -21.87
CA ALA A 227 2.31 -56.18 -21.62
C ALA A 227 3.30 -56.86 -22.57
N ARG A 228 3.21 -56.56 -23.87
CA ARG A 228 4.15 -57.06 -24.87
C ARG A 228 5.57 -56.57 -24.63
N ALA A 229 5.74 -55.27 -24.36
CA ALA A 229 7.06 -54.68 -24.11
C ALA A 229 7.71 -55.25 -22.83
N ALA A 230 6.92 -55.45 -21.77
CA ALA A 230 7.39 -55.99 -20.50
C ALA A 230 7.54 -57.52 -20.51
N ARG A 231 7.01 -58.23 -21.52
CA ARG A 231 6.86 -59.70 -21.55
C ARG A 231 6.17 -60.24 -20.29
N ARG A 232 5.11 -59.56 -19.87
CA ARG A 232 4.32 -59.88 -18.68
C ARG A 232 2.84 -59.89 -19.01
N ASP A 233 2.07 -60.64 -18.22
CA ASP A 233 0.62 -60.63 -18.34
C ASP A 233 0.04 -59.24 -17.99
N PRO A 234 -0.96 -58.73 -18.73
CA PRO A 234 -1.64 -57.47 -18.40
C PRO A 234 -2.11 -57.37 -16.94
N GLY A 235 -2.59 -58.47 -16.36
CA GLY A 235 -3.03 -58.55 -14.96
C GLY A 235 -1.89 -58.43 -13.96
N GLU A 236 -0.70 -58.97 -14.28
CA GLU A 236 0.51 -58.80 -13.46
C GLU A 236 1.00 -57.35 -13.44
N ILE A 237 0.93 -56.65 -14.58
CA ILE A 237 1.32 -55.24 -14.66
C ILE A 237 0.37 -54.38 -13.82
N LEU A 238 -0.95 -54.60 -13.95
CA LEU A 238 -1.95 -53.88 -13.18
C LEU A 238 -1.84 -54.21 -11.68
N SER A 239 -1.54 -55.44 -11.30
CA SER A 239 -1.40 -55.83 -9.89
C SER A 239 -0.20 -55.17 -9.22
N VAL A 240 0.95 -55.10 -9.90
CA VAL A 240 2.15 -54.40 -9.43
C VAL A 240 1.89 -52.90 -9.29
N LEU A 241 1.29 -52.26 -10.31
CA LEU A 241 0.95 -50.83 -10.24
C LEU A 241 -0.04 -50.55 -9.11
N ARG A 242 -1.08 -51.37 -8.93
CA ARG A 242 -2.02 -51.25 -7.82
C ARG A 242 -1.34 -51.44 -6.46
N ALA A 243 -0.40 -52.38 -6.34
CA ALA A 243 0.37 -52.59 -5.12
C ALA A 243 1.31 -51.42 -4.78
N ILE A 244 1.80 -50.68 -5.79
CA ILE A 244 2.58 -49.46 -5.57
C ILE A 244 1.66 -48.30 -5.15
N VAL A 245 0.49 -48.16 -5.79
CA VAL A 245 -0.50 -47.11 -5.51
C VAL A 245 -1.16 -47.29 -4.14
N ASP A 246 -1.53 -48.53 -3.80
CA ASP A 246 -2.19 -48.91 -2.55
C ASP A 246 -1.49 -50.16 -1.97
N PRO A 247 -0.34 -49.98 -1.28
CA PRO A 247 0.40 -51.10 -0.74
C PRO A 247 -0.39 -51.80 0.37
N ALA A 248 -0.34 -53.13 0.35
CA ALA A 248 -0.90 -53.94 1.41
C ALA A 248 -0.33 -53.46 2.76
N PRO A 249 -1.19 -53.08 3.72
CA PRO A 249 -0.72 -52.58 5.00
C PRO A 249 0.17 -53.62 5.68
N PRO A 250 1.31 -53.21 6.29
CA PRO A 250 2.15 -54.15 7.00
C PRO A 250 1.36 -54.84 8.12
N PRO A 251 1.64 -56.11 8.42
CA PRO A 251 1.08 -56.79 9.58
C PRO A 251 1.46 -55.97 10.83
N VAL A 252 0.45 -55.61 11.62
CA VAL A 252 0.63 -54.84 12.86
C VAL A 252 0.25 -55.76 14.01
N SER A 253 1.20 -56.08 14.88
CA SER A 253 0.90 -56.62 16.20
C SER A 253 0.57 -55.46 17.14
N VAL A 254 -0.51 -55.60 17.90
CA VAL A 254 -0.81 -54.67 19.01
C VAL A 254 0.24 -54.93 20.09
N THR A 255 1.10 -53.96 20.35
CA THR A 255 2.17 -54.10 21.34
C THR A 255 1.74 -53.68 22.74
N ALA A 256 0.77 -52.75 22.85
CA ALA A 256 0.10 -52.40 24.10
C ALA A 256 -1.29 -51.77 23.84
N GLU A 257 -2.25 -51.96 24.74
CA GLU A 257 -3.49 -51.16 24.72
C GLU A 257 -3.25 -49.84 25.46
N LEU A 258 -3.11 -48.75 24.70
CA LEU A 258 -3.08 -47.40 25.26
C LEU A 258 -4.51 -46.88 25.39
N GLY A 259 -4.90 -46.46 26.60
CA GLY A 259 -6.13 -45.69 26.80
C GLY A 259 -6.02 -44.36 26.04
N LEU A 260 -6.92 -44.13 25.07
CA LEU A 260 -6.97 -42.92 24.26
C LEU A 260 -8.11 -42.02 24.76
N ARG A 261 -7.77 -40.82 25.20
CA ARG A 261 -8.74 -39.77 25.56
C ARG A 261 -8.64 -38.62 24.56
N VAL A 262 -9.79 -38.18 24.06
CA VAL A 262 -9.90 -37.02 23.17
C VAL A 262 -10.90 -36.08 23.80
N VAL A 263 -10.47 -34.86 24.09
CA VAL A 263 -11.29 -33.86 24.76
C VAL A 263 -11.34 -32.60 23.90
N PRO A 264 -12.49 -32.26 23.29
CA PRO A 264 -12.65 -30.98 22.62
C PRO A 264 -12.68 -29.86 23.67
N LEU A 265 -11.76 -28.91 23.54
CA LEU A 265 -11.61 -27.75 24.44
C LEU A 265 -12.11 -26.45 23.80
N GLY A 266 -12.39 -26.46 22.50
CA GLY A 266 -13.00 -25.36 21.75
C GLY A 266 -13.33 -25.75 20.31
N GLY A 267 -14.02 -24.86 19.59
CA GLY A 267 -14.54 -25.14 18.24
C GLY A 267 -15.80 -26.02 18.20
N ASP A 268 -16.54 -26.08 19.31
CA ASP A 268 -17.71 -26.95 19.51
C ASP A 268 -19.03 -26.33 19.03
N THR A 269 -19.44 -25.21 19.65
CA THR A 269 -20.76 -24.58 19.50
C THR A 269 -20.67 -23.16 18.95
N HIS A 270 -19.45 -22.64 18.76
CA HIS A 270 -19.18 -21.28 18.30
C HIS A 270 -18.06 -21.29 17.25
N ILE A 271 -18.06 -20.29 16.36
CA ILE A 271 -16.99 -20.10 15.38
C ILE A 271 -15.74 -19.60 16.13
N GLY A 272 -14.63 -20.32 15.93
CA GLY A 272 -13.30 -19.97 16.41
C GLY A 272 -12.89 -20.58 17.75
N GLY A 273 -11.58 -20.51 18.06
CA GLY A 273 -11.00 -21.13 19.24
C GLY A 273 -10.81 -22.65 19.11
N SER A 274 -10.48 -23.15 17.92
CA SER A 274 -10.24 -24.59 17.71
C SER A 274 -9.16 -25.09 18.67
N CYS A 275 -9.49 -26.11 19.45
CA CYS A 275 -8.57 -26.72 20.40
C CYS A 275 -9.06 -28.10 20.81
N VAL A 276 -8.24 -29.13 20.59
CA VAL A 276 -8.56 -30.51 20.98
C VAL A 276 -7.37 -31.11 21.72
N LEU A 277 -7.61 -31.59 22.93
CA LEU A 277 -6.62 -32.33 23.72
C LEU A 277 -6.68 -33.83 23.39
N VAL A 278 -5.53 -34.41 23.09
CA VAL A 278 -5.37 -35.85 22.82
C VAL A 278 -4.38 -36.44 23.79
N GLU A 279 -4.78 -37.52 24.45
CA GLU A 279 -3.99 -38.17 25.49
C GLU A 279 -3.93 -39.67 25.24
N ALA A 280 -2.72 -40.23 25.16
CA ALA A 280 -2.51 -41.67 25.10
C ALA A 280 -1.13 -42.04 25.63
N GLY A 281 -1.04 -43.14 26.39
CA GLY A 281 0.24 -43.65 26.90
C GLY A 281 1.08 -42.62 27.65
N GLY A 282 0.43 -41.78 28.46
CA GLY A 282 1.07 -40.70 29.23
C GLY A 282 1.50 -39.48 28.40
N THR A 283 1.30 -39.50 27.08
CA THR A 283 1.58 -38.36 26.19
C THR A 283 0.34 -37.49 26.06
N ARG A 284 0.48 -36.17 26.19
CA ARG A 284 -0.61 -35.19 26.02
C ARG A 284 -0.23 -34.19 24.94
N ILE A 285 -0.99 -34.14 23.85
CA ILE A 285 -0.78 -33.16 22.78
C ILE A 285 -2.05 -32.34 22.54
N LEU A 286 -1.88 -31.10 22.11
CA LEU A 286 -2.96 -30.28 21.59
C LEU A 286 -2.98 -30.33 20.07
N ILE A 287 -4.17 -30.45 19.49
CA ILE A 287 -4.43 -30.15 18.09
C ILE A 287 -5.10 -28.78 18.06
N ASP A 288 -4.38 -27.80 17.52
CA ASP A 288 -4.71 -26.39 17.54
C ASP A 288 -4.84 -25.76 18.94
N ALA A 289 -4.63 -24.45 18.99
CA ALA A 289 -4.93 -23.58 20.12
C ALA A 289 -5.30 -22.19 19.57
N GLY A 290 -6.54 -22.05 19.14
CA GLY A 290 -7.05 -20.85 18.52
C GLY A 290 -7.55 -19.78 19.48
N LEU A 291 -7.64 -18.54 18.99
CA LEU A 291 -8.39 -17.49 19.66
C LEU A 291 -9.86 -17.51 19.22
N ARG A 292 -10.75 -17.20 20.16
CA ARG A 292 -12.17 -16.99 19.88
C ARG A 292 -12.40 -15.52 19.49
N PRO A 293 -13.13 -15.24 18.41
CA PRO A 293 -13.50 -13.89 18.01
C PRO A 293 -14.56 -13.30 18.96
N GLY A 294 -14.48 -12.01 19.23
CA GLY A 294 -15.38 -11.26 20.11
C GLY A 294 -14.91 -9.81 20.29
N ASP A 295 -15.57 -9.04 21.17
CA ASP A 295 -15.15 -7.67 21.52
C ASP A 295 -13.71 -7.63 22.08
N ARG A 296 -13.27 -8.76 22.66
CA ARG A 296 -11.89 -9.06 23.01
C ARG A 296 -11.58 -10.49 22.53
N ALA A 297 -10.33 -10.72 22.14
CA ALA A 297 -9.87 -12.08 21.84
C ALA A 297 -9.88 -12.91 23.13
N GLU A 298 -10.50 -14.08 23.08
CA GLU A 298 -10.60 -14.99 24.23
C GLU A 298 -9.88 -16.31 23.95
N PRO A 299 -9.33 -16.99 24.98
CA PRO A 299 -8.81 -18.34 24.84
C PRO A 299 -9.92 -19.37 24.53
N PRO A 300 -9.56 -20.60 24.10
CA PRO A 300 -10.50 -21.71 24.07
C PRO A 300 -11.13 -21.94 25.46
N ARG A 301 -12.43 -22.22 25.51
CA ARG A 301 -13.19 -22.31 26.78
C ARG A 301 -12.64 -23.37 27.74
N GLY A 302 -12.20 -24.51 27.20
CA GLY A 302 -11.67 -25.63 27.98
C GLY A 302 -10.16 -25.57 28.18
N ILE A 303 -9.47 -24.46 27.89
CA ILE A 303 -8.01 -24.44 27.84
C ILE A 303 -7.35 -24.80 29.18
N ASP A 304 -8.02 -24.50 30.30
CA ASP A 304 -7.51 -24.79 31.64
C ASP A 304 -7.29 -26.30 31.85
N GLN A 305 -8.15 -27.14 31.27
CA GLN A 305 -8.01 -28.60 31.34
C GLN A 305 -6.74 -29.11 30.63
N ALA A 306 -6.28 -28.41 29.58
CA ALA A 306 -4.99 -28.70 28.96
C ALA A 306 -3.82 -28.27 29.86
N LEU A 307 -3.99 -27.19 30.62
CA LEU A 307 -2.98 -26.61 31.48
C LEU A 307 -2.83 -27.33 32.82
N ASP A 308 -3.80 -28.16 33.23
CA ASP A 308 -3.77 -28.97 34.46
C ASP A 308 -2.65 -30.03 34.50
N GLY A 309 -1.90 -30.24 33.42
CA GLY A 309 -0.71 -31.09 33.49
C GLY A 309 0.27 -30.83 32.36
N ARG A 310 1.22 -31.73 32.17
CA ARG A 310 2.28 -31.55 31.18
C ARG A 310 1.75 -31.76 29.76
N LEU A 311 1.98 -30.78 28.89
CA LEU A 311 1.77 -30.89 27.45
C LEU A 311 3.11 -31.18 26.77
N ASP A 312 3.14 -32.16 25.87
CA ASP A 312 4.36 -32.55 25.15
C ASP A 312 4.53 -31.78 23.84
N ALA A 313 3.41 -31.39 23.21
CA ALA A 313 3.41 -30.64 21.97
C ALA A 313 2.04 -30.01 21.67
N VAL A 314 2.05 -28.97 20.84
CA VAL A 314 0.88 -28.50 20.07
C VAL A 314 1.14 -28.74 18.58
N VAL A 315 0.17 -29.30 17.90
CA VAL A 315 0.19 -29.52 16.45
C VAL A 315 -0.83 -28.56 15.83
N VAL A 316 -0.34 -27.62 15.04
CA VAL A 316 -1.16 -26.59 14.39
C VAL A 316 -1.51 -27.04 12.98
N THR A 317 -2.80 -27.05 12.69
CA THR A 317 -3.35 -27.53 11.41
C THR A 317 -3.12 -26.54 10.27
N HIS A 318 -3.24 -25.24 10.57
CA HIS A 318 -2.97 -24.13 9.65
C HIS A 318 -2.87 -22.80 10.41
N ALA A 319 -2.31 -21.77 9.77
CA ALA A 319 -1.92 -20.50 10.41
C ALA A 319 -3.06 -19.49 10.65
N HIS A 320 -4.33 -19.87 10.54
CA HIS A 320 -5.40 -18.93 10.92
C HIS A 320 -5.44 -18.71 12.44
N ASN A 321 -5.82 -17.50 12.85
CA ASN A 321 -5.75 -17.07 14.24
C ASN A 321 -6.69 -17.87 15.17
N ASP A 322 -7.78 -18.40 14.62
CA ASP A 322 -8.72 -19.27 15.30
C ASP A 322 -8.24 -20.73 15.42
N HIS A 323 -7.03 -21.03 14.96
CA HIS A 323 -6.32 -22.31 15.11
C HIS A 323 -4.95 -22.17 15.81
N CYS A 324 -4.23 -21.07 15.60
CA CYS A 324 -2.90 -20.86 16.17
C CYS A 324 -2.81 -19.69 17.16
N GLY A 325 -3.84 -18.85 17.28
CA GLY A 325 -3.74 -17.54 17.91
C GLY A 325 -3.42 -17.55 19.39
N TYR A 326 -3.73 -18.63 20.11
CA TYR A 326 -3.47 -18.77 21.55
C TYR A 326 -2.15 -19.49 21.85
N VAL A 327 -1.46 -20.02 20.83
CA VAL A 327 -0.16 -20.72 20.98
C VAL A 327 0.89 -19.86 21.70
N PRO A 328 1.05 -18.55 21.44
CA PRO A 328 2.03 -17.74 22.16
C PRO A 328 1.78 -17.66 23.67
N ALA A 329 0.52 -17.54 24.07
CA ALA A 329 0.14 -17.56 25.48
C ALA A 329 0.42 -18.93 26.13
N LEU A 330 0.26 -20.04 25.39
CA LEU A 330 0.64 -21.37 25.86
C LEU A 330 2.16 -21.50 26.04
N VAL A 331 2.96 -21.02 25.09
CA VAL A 331 4.43 -21.07 25.19
C VAL A 331 4.93 -20.18 26.32
N ALA A 332 4.34 -19.01 26.54
CA ALA A 332 4.67 -18.15 27.69
C ALA A 332 4.44 -18.87 29.03
N ARG A 333 3.37 -19.66 29.15
CA ARG A 333 3.06 -20.48 30.33
C ARG A 333 3.90 -21.78 30.41
N ARG A 334 4.32 -22.30 29.26
CA ARG A 334 5.06 -23.57 29.10
C ARG A 334 6.22 -23.36 28.12
N PRO A 335 7.35 -22.80 28.58
CA PRO A 335 8.45 -22.41 27.69
C PRO A 335 9.00 -23.56 26.85
N ASP A 336 8.94 -24.80 27.33
CA ASP A 336 9.46 -25.98 26.62
C ASP A 336 8.45 -26.65 25.68
N LEU A 337 7.26 -26.05 25.49
CA LEU A 337 6.23 -26.59 24.61
C LEU A 337 6.69 -26.54 23.16
N ARG A 338 6.67 -27.70 22.50
CA ARG A 338 6.98 -27.84 21.07
C ARG A 338 5.78 -27.44 20.22
N VAL A 339 6.00 -26.66 19.17
CA VAL A 339 4.93 -26.22 18.25
C VAL A 339 5.20 -26.82 16.88
N LEU A 340 4.40 -27.81 16.46
CA LEU A 340 4.57 -28.47 15.17
C LEU A 340 3.56 -27.95 14.16
N GLY A 341 3.99 -27.76 12.92
CA GLY A 341 3.13 -27.43 11.79
C GLY A 341 3.82 -27.72 10.47
N THR A 342 3.11 -27.60 9.35
CA THR A 342 3.78 -27.69 8.04
C THR A 342 4.79 -26.55 7.86
N PRO A 343 5.80 -26.67 6.98
CA PRO A 343 6.77 -25.61 6.74
C PRO A 343 6.11 -24.25 6.48
N GLU A 344 5.02 -24.24 5.72
CA GLU A 344 4.30 -23.01 5.38
C GLU A 344 3.50 -22.48 6.57
N THR A 345 2.91 -23.36 7.39
CA THR A 345 2.22 -22.96 8.62
C THR A 345 3.22 -22.36 9.62
N VAL A 346 4.39 -22.98 9.77
CA VAL A 346 5.49 -22.50 10.63
C VAL A 346 6.01 -21.14 10.18
N ALA A 347 6.11 -20.89 8.87
CA ALA A 347 6.52 -19.59 8.34
C ALA A 347 5.47 -18.49 8.59
N LEU A 348 4.18 -18.82 8.52
CA LEU A 348 3.09 -17.83 8.63
C LEU A 348 2.70 -17.51 10.08
N MET A 349 2.77 -18.47 10.99
CA MET A 349 2.35 -18.30 12.38
C MET A 349 2.99 -17.10 13.10
N PRO A 350 4.33 -16.88 13.03
CA PRO A 350 4.98 -15.74 13.68
C PRO A 350 4.46 -14.37 13.20
N VAL A 351 4.14 -14.26 11.91
CA VAL A 351 3.57 -13.04 11.32
C VAL A 351 2.19 -12.78 11.92
N MET A 352 1.33 -13.80 11.95
CA MET A 352 -0.02 -13.73 12.50
C MET A 352 -0.03 -13.38 13.99
N TRP A 353 0.87 -13.98 14.78
CA TRP A 353 1.00 -13.69 16.21
C TRP A 353 1.50 -12.27 16.48
N THR A 354 2.49 -11.81 15.70
CA THR A 354 3.04 -10.46 15.84
C THR A 354 1.99 -9.40 15.52
N ASP A 355 1.18 -9.62 14.47
CA ASP A 355 0.09 -8.72 14.12
C ASP A 355 -1.01 -8.70 15.20
N THR A 356 -1.41 -9.89 15.67
CA THR A 356 -2.39 -10.02 16.76
C THR A 356 -1.94 -9.28 18.02
N ALA A 357 -0.66 -9.41 18.41
CA ALA A 357 -0.10 -8.69 19.57
C ALA A 357 -0.09 -7.16 19.38
N LYS A 358 0.16 -6.67 18.16
CA LYS A 358 0.10 -5.23 17.84
C LYS A 358 -1.32 -4.68 17.98
N VAL A 359 -2.31 -5.40 17.41
CA VAL A 359 -3.73 -5.03 17.48
C VAL A 359 -4.22 -5.04 18.93
N ALA A 360 -3.88 -6.07 19.70
CA ALA A 360 -4.23 -6.18 21.11
C ALA A 360 -3.67 -4.99 21.93
N ALA A 361 -2.38 -4.65 21.75
CA ALA A 361 -1.75 -3.54 22.44
C ALA A 361 -2.35 -2.17 22.04
N ALA A 362 -2.79 -2.00 20.79
CA ALA A 362 -3.48 -0.79 20.37
C ALA A 362 -4.88 -0.67 21.01
N GLY A 363 -5.61 -1.78 21.11
CA GLY A 363 -6.90 -1.87 21.80
C GLY A 363 -6.78 -1.54 23.29
N GLU A 364 -5.77 -2.07 23.97
CA GLU A 364 -5.47 -1.78 25.37
C GLU A 364 -5.21 -0.28 25.59
N ARG A 365 -4.34 0.34 24.79
CA ARG A 365 -4.08 1.79 24.86
C ARG A 365 -5.33 2.63 24.64
N ARG A 366 -6.24 2.19 23.76
CA ARG A 366 -7.51 2.88 23.52
C ARG A 366 -8.44 2.77 24.72
N LEU A 367 -8.50 1.61 25.36
CA LEU A 367 -9.41 1.36 26.48
C LEU A 367 -8.91 1.96 27.80
N ALA A 368 -7.59 1.99 28.01
CA ALA A 368 -6.95 2.65 29.14
C ALA A 368 -7.28 4.16 29.20
N ARG A 369 -7.50 4.82 28.05
CA ARG A 369 -7.95 6.23 27.98
C ARG A 369 -9.33 6.45 28.61
N TRP A 370 -10.13 5.40 28.76
CA TRP A 370 -11.47 5.43 29.34
C TRP A 370 -11.52 4.76 30.72
N GLY A 371 -10.35 4.55 31.35
CA GLY A 371 -10.26 3.95 32.70
C GLY A 371 -10.55 2.44 32.76
N ALA A 372 -10.68 1.76 31.62
CA ALA A 372 -10.94 0.33 31.56
C ALA A 372 -9.67 -0.45 31.15
N GLY A 373 -9.28 -1.40 32.00
CA GLY A 373 -8.18 -2.33 31.71
C GLY A 373 -8.59 -3.38 30.68
N ALA A 374 -7.71 -3.67 29.73
CA ALA A 374 -7.82 -4.83 28.86
C ALA A 374 -6.73 -5.83 29.25
N GLU A 375 -7.12 -7.06 29.60
CA GLU A 375 -6.16 -8.13 29.84
C GLU A 375 -5.59 -8.59 28.50
N VAL A 376 -4.29 -8.40 28.31
CA VAL A 376 -3.58 -8.82 27.10
C VAL A 376 -3.17 -10.27 27.24
N LEU A 377 -3.63 -11.13 26.32
CA LEU A 377 -3.35 -12.57 26.37
C LEU A 377 -1.86 -12.91 26.19
N TYR A 378 -1.15 -12.15 25.35
CA TYR A 378 0.28 -12.25 25.14
C TYR A 378 0.83 -11.00 24.44
N GLY A 379 2.11 -10.70 24.65
CA GLY A 379 2.81 -9.59 24.00
C GLY A 379 3.71 -10.02 22.84
N ARG A 380 4.39 -9.04 22.22
CA ARG A 380 5.35 -9.30 21.12
C ARG A 380 6.47 -10.26 21.53
N ARG A 381 6.96 -10.17 22.77
CA ARG A 381 8.02 -11.05 23.29
C ARG A 381 7.57 -12.52 23.34
N ASP A 382 6.32 -12.76 23.71
CA ASP A 382 5.76 -14.12 23.76
C ASP A 382 5.57 -14.69 22.36
N ALA A 383 5.17 -13.86 21.39
CA ALA A 383 5.08 -14.24 19.99
C ALA A 383 6.45 -14.63 19.40
N GLU A 384 7.49 -13.85 19.72
CA GLU A 384 8.88 -14.15 19.33
C GLU A 384 9.39 -15.43 20.00
N ALA A 385 9.10 -15.63 21.29
CA ALA A 385 9.45 -16.86 22.01
C ALA A 385 8.76 -18.10 21.42
N ALA A 386 7.48 -17.99 21.07
CA ALA A 386 6.72 -19.04 20.41
C ALA A 386 7.27 -19.39 19.03
N ALA A 387 7.68 -18.39 18.25
CA ALA A 387 8.32 -18.60 16.94
C ALA A 387 9.60 -19.45 17.08
N GLY A 388 10.40 -19.23 18.13
CA GLY A 388 11.58 -20.03 18.44
C GLY A 388 11.29 -21.47 18.86
N ARG A 389 10.03 -21.84 19.10
CA ARG A 389 9.60 -23.21 19.44
C ARG A 389 8.92 -23.94 18.29
N CYS A 390 8.82 -23.31 17.12
CA CYS A 390 8.24 -23.93 15.94
C CYS A 390 9.16 -24.99 15.32
N GLU A 391 8.58 -26.15 15.02
CA GLU A 391 9.22 -27.28 14.36
C GLU A 391 8.45 -27.65 13.10
N GLU A 392 9.16 -27.78 11.98
CA GLU A 392 8.56 -28.18 10.72
C GLU A 392 8.22 -29.68 10.67
N LEU A 393 7.00 -29.97 10.25
CA LEU A 393 6.49 -31.31 9.98
C LEU A 393 5.91 -31.36 8.57
N ALA A 394 6.71 -31.81 7.60
CA ALA A 394 6.27 -31.96 6.23
C ALA A 394 5.16 -33.01 6.08
N PHE A 395 4.35 -32.88 5.03
CA PHE A 395 3.30 -33.85 4.73
C PHE A 395 3.86 -35.26 4.50
N GLY A 396 3.15 -36.27 4.98
CA GLY A 396 3.53 -37.68 4.82
C GLY A 396 4.74 -38.13 5.65
N VAL A 397 5.30 -37.25 6.50
CA VAL A 397 6.44 -37.56 7.36
C VAL A 397 5.92 -37.88 8.77
N PRO A 398 6.00 -39.13 9.26
CA PRO A 398 5.60 -39.47 10.61
C PRO A 398 6.59 -38.90 11.64
N ARG A 399 6.07 -38.28 12.70
CA ARG A 399 6.84 -37.73 13.81
C ARG A 399 6.38 -38.32 15.13
N ARG A 400 7.30 -38.92 15.87
CA ARG A 400 7.02 -39.46 17.21
C ARG A 400 7.05 -38.37 18.27
N ILE A 401 6.03 -38.35 19.12
CA ILE A 401 5.88 -37.49 20.30
C ILE A 401 5.46 -38.42 21.44
N GLY A 402 6.40 -38.80 22.31
CA GLY A 402 6.16 -39.79 23.35
C GLY A 402 5.65 -41.14 22.81
N ALA A 403 4.44 -41.51 23.22
CA ALA A 403 3.71 -42.70 22.79
C ALA A 403 2.88 -42.49 21.51
N LEU A 404 2.74 -41.25 21.05
CA LEU A 404 1.98 -40.89 19.85
C LEU A 404 2.92 -40.72 18.64
N THR A 405 2.42 -41.04 17.45
CA THR A 405 3.03 -40.69 16.17
C THR A 405 2.06 -39.83 15.38
N VAL A 406 2.51 -38.66 14.97
CA VAL A 406 1.74 -37.65 14.25
C VAL A 406 2.20 -37.60 12.80
N GLU A 407 1.26 -37.61 11.85
CA GLU A 407 1.52 -37.41 10.43
C GLU A 407 0.49 -36.44 9.84
N LEU A 408 0.96 -35.45 9.09
CA LEU A 408 0.12 -34.44 8.43
C LEU A 408 -0.13 -34.82 6.98
N PHE A 409 -1.32 -34.53 6.46
CA PHE A 409 -1.67 -34.66 5.04
C PHE A 409 -2.46 -33.42 4.56
N PRO A 410 -2.37 -33.05 3.28
CA PRO A 410 -2.96 -31.82 2.76
C PRO A 410 -4.49 -31.76 2.89
N SER A 411 -5.07 -30.59 3.18
CA SER A 411 -6.54 -30.36 3.21
C SER A 411 -7.08 -29.35 2.20
N GLY A 412 -6.24 -28.47 1.64
CA GLY A 412 -6.61 -27.55 0.56
C GLY A 412 -7.42 -26.31 0.98
N HIS A 413 -7.26 -25.82 2.21
CA HIS A 413 -7.92 -24.60 2.71
C HIS A 413 -7.06 -23.34 2.56
N ILE A 414 -5.90 -23.32 3.21
CA ILE A 414 -4.85 -22.32 3.03
C ILE A 414 -3.51 -23.02 2.76
N LEU A 415 -2.47 -22.26 2.41
CA LEU A 415 -1.12 -22.79 2.24
C LEU A 415 -0.69 -23.52 3.53
N GLY A 416 -0.22 -24.76 3.41
CA GLY A 416 0.17 -25.59 4.54
C GLY A 416 -0.97 -26.25 5.32
N ALA A 417 -2.24 -26.06 4.93
CA ALA A 417 -3.35 -26.61 5.69
C ALA A 417 -3.39 -28.15 5.68
N ALA A 418 -3.53 -28.74 6.87
CA ALA A 418 -3.73 -30.17 7.10
C ALA A 418 -5.17 -30.49 7.58
N GLY A 419 -5.75 -31.65 7.26
CA GLY A 419 -7.15 -31.95 7.59
C GLY A 419 -7.74 -33.25 7.01
N GLY A 420 -8.83 -33.80 7.60
CA GLY A 420 -9.27 -35.21 7.43
C GLY A 420 -10.35 -35.56 6.38
N GLY A 421 -10.15 -36.59 5.53
CA GLY A 421 -11.13 -37.07 4.55
C GLY A 421 -10.87 -38.52 4.11
N GLY A 422 -11.87 -39.39 4.28
CA GLY A 422 -11.83 -40.80 3.84
C GLY A 422 -12.19 -41.01 2.35
N PRO A 423 -11.84 -42.18 1.77
CA PRO A 423 -12.19 -42.54 0.41
C PRO A 423 -13.71 -42.69 0.24
N SER A 424 -14.29 -42.15 -0.83
CA SER A 424 -15.63 -42.56 -1.27
C SER A 424 -15.58 -43.96 -1.87
N ARG A 425 -16.46 -44.82 -1.39
CA ARG A 425 -16.91 -46.07 -2.05
C ARG A 425 -15.85 -47.16 -2.13
N GLY A 426 -15.72 -47.91 -1.04
CA GLY A 426 -15.27 -49.30 -0.99
C GLY A 426 -16.06 -50.03 0.12
N PRO A 427 -16.23 -51.37 0.05
CA PRO A 427 -17.01 -52.12 1.03
C PRO A 427 -16.38 -51.99 2.44
N PRO A 428 -17.17 -52.17 3.52
CA PRO A 428 -16.72 -51.89 4.88
C PRO A 428 -15.53 -52.78 5.22
N CYS A 429 -14.33 -52.19 5.26
CA CYS A 429 -13.15 -52.85 5.78
C CYS A 429 -13.33 -53.07 7.29
N ARG A 430 -13.70 -54.29 7.66
CA ARG A 430 -13.53 -54.81 9.02
C ARG A 430 -12.04 -54.73 9.36
N ARG A 431 -11.61 -53.71 10.11
CA ARG A 431 -10.22 -53.58 10.58
C ARG A 431 -10.19 -53.18 12.04
N HIS A 432 -9.51 -53.98 12.85
CA HIS A 432 -9.15 -53.73 14.25
C HIS A 432 -7.96 -52.75 14.40
N ARG A 433 -7.74 -51.83 13.45
CA ARG A 433 -6.81 -50.70 13.65
C ARG A 433 -7.60 -49.55 14.27
N ARG A 434 -7.33 -49.21 15.53
CA ARG A 434 -7.90 -48.01 16.13
C ARG A 434 -7.15 -46.79 15.59
N HIS A 435 -7.58 -46.30 14.42
CA HIS A 435 -7.13 -45.02 13.89
C HIS A 435 -8.00 -43.92 14.48
N LEU A 436 -7.42 -42.99 15.23
CA LEU A 436 -8.11 -41.76 15.55
C LEU A 436 -7.87 -40.77 14.41
N ARG A 437 -8.91 -40.56 13.60
CA ARG A 437 -8.95 -39.49 12.60
C ARG A 437 -9.66 -38.31 13.25
N LEU A 438 -8.92 -37.25 13.55
CA LEU A 438 -9.52 -36.03 14.04
C LEU A 438 -9.97 -35.17 12.84
N PRO A 439 -11.20 -34.62 12.86
CA PRO A 439 -11.56 -33.57 11.92
C PRO A 439 -10.67 -32.35 12.20
N ALA A 440 -9.97 -31.86 11.18
CA ALA A 440 -9.15 -30.67 11.28
C ALA A 440 -9.52 -29.67 10.18
N GLY A 441 -9.76 -28.43 10.61
CA GLY A 441 -9.81 -27.21 9.82
C GLY A 441 -11.03 -27.00 8.93
N ASP A 442 -11.33 -25.71 8.70
CA ASP A 442 -12.24 -25.23 7.66
C ASP A 442 -11.94 -25.87 6.30
N ARG A 443 -13.00 -26.14 5.53
CA ARG A 443 -12.88 -26.73 4.19
C ARG A 443 -13.66 -25.94 3.18
N ARG A 444 -12.99 -25.48 2.12
CA ARG A 444 -13.70 -25.01 0.92
C ARG A 444 -14.02 -26.18 -0.01
N ARG A 445 -15.31 -26.49 -0.16
CA ARG A 445 -15.82 -27.14 -1.38
C ARG A 445 -15.91 -26.08 -2.46
N LEU A 446 -14.94 -26.03 -3.37
CA LEU A 446 -15.08 -25.25 -4.61
C LEU A 446 -16.18 -25.87 -5.48
N ARG A 447 -17.41 -25.35 -5.39
CA ARG A 447 -18.42 -25.48 -6.46
C ARG A 447 -18.29 -24.26 -7.37
N ARG A 448 -17.71 -24.45 -8.56
CA ARG A 448 -17.95 -23.53 -9.69
C ARG A 448 -19.31 -23.89 -10.32
N PRO A 449 -20.15 -22.93 -10.72
CA PRO A 449 -21.33 -23.23 -11.51
C PRO A 449 -20.90 -23.68 -12.91
N GLY A 450 -21.40 -24.83 -13.38
CA GLY A 450 -21.28 -25.24 -14.79
C GLY A 450 -20.19 -26.25 -15.17
N GLY A 451 -19.73 -27.14 -14.29
CA GLY A 451 -18.74 -28.18 -14.64
C GLY A 451 -19.15 -29.59 -14.23
N ARG A 452 -19.06 -30.55 -15.16
CA ARG A 452 -19.29 -31.99 -14.94
C ARG A 452 -18.53 -32.51 -13.71
N SER A 453 -19.14 -33.46 -12.99
CA SER A 453 -18.61 -34.07 -11.76
C SER A 453 -17.22 -34.66 -11.98
N ARG A 454 -16.18 -33.97 -11.48
CA ARG A 454 -14.83 -34.52 -11.41
C ARG A 454 -14.74 -35.55 -10.27
N ARG A 455 -14.14 -36.70 -10.58
CA ARG A 455 -13.85 -37.82 -9.66
C ARG A 455 -12.99 -37.34 -8.47
N ARG A 456 -13.25 -37.91 -7.28
CA ARG A 456 -12.55 -37.61 -6.02
C ARG A 456 -11.08 -38.11 -6.07
N PRO A 457 -10.09 -37.30 -5.66
CA PRO A 457 -8.73 -37.79 -5.38
C PRO A 457 -8.65 -38.53 -4.03
N PRO A 458 -7.64 -39.39 -3.80
CA PRO A 458 -7.53 -40.20 -2.60
C PRO A 458 -7.12 -39.41 -1.33
N GLY A 459 -7.48 -39.98 -0.18
CA GLY A 459 -7.23 -39.61 1.23
C GLY A 459 -6.50 -38.32 1.61
N HIS A 460 -7.16 -37.48 2.42
CA HIS A 460 -6.61 -36.27 3.07
C HIS A 460 -6.70 -36.51 4.60
N GLY A 461 -5.79 -36.03 5.46
CA GLY A 461 -5.68 -36.49 6.86
C GLY A 461 -4.82 -35.67 7.86
N VAL A 462 -5.11 -35.76 9.16
CA VAL A 462 -4.07 -35.83 10.20
C VAL A 462 -4.23 -37.22 10.81
N HIS A 463 -3.17 -38.02 10.77
CA HIS A 463 -3.21 -39.37 11.30
C HIS A 463 -2.44 -39.41 12.61
N LEU A 464 -3.15 -39.79 13.68
CA LEU A 464 -2.54 -40.16 14.94
C LEU A 464 -2.41 -41.68 14.96
N LEU A 465 -1.19 -42.15 14.81
CA LEU A 465 -0.82 -43.55 14.95
C LEU A 465 -0.29 -43.72 16.38
N TYR A 466 -0.87 -44.64 17.13
CA TYR A 466 -0.35 -45.06 18.42
C TYR A 466 -0.03 -46.56 18.35
N ARG A 467 1.02 -46.99 19.05
CA ARG A 467 1.58 -48.35 19.00
C ARG A 467 1.40 -49.07 20.33
#